data_AF-A0A6C0AY07-F1
#
_entry.id   AF-A0A6C0AY07-F1
#
_cell.length_a   1.000
_cell.length_b   1.000
_cell.length_c   1.000
_cell.angle_alpha   90.00
_cell.angle_beta   90.00
_cell.angle_gamma   90.00
#
_symmetry.space_group_name_H-M   'P 1'
#
loop_
_entity.id
_entity.type
_entity.pdbx_description
1 polymer ?
#
loop_
_entity_poly.entity_id
_entity_poly.type
_entity_poly.pdbx_seq_one_letter_code
_entity_poly.pdbx_strand_id
1 'polypeptide(L)'
;MGNFHSFLKKLDIKTLKNENHILKAENALFLKTINKLKEELRLIQNNSSLSDESIKALENKLHISVENLVNNILDNESINSSLIPDFIERKIYTNVFTILISIMKEIIEDTNINILNQKITLNMSANNL
;
A
#
# COMPACT_ATOMS: atom_id res chain seq x y z
N MET A 1 -15.92 -50.46 47.67
CA MET A 1 -15.15 -49.85 46.57
C MET A 1 -15.83 -48.67 45.85
N GLY A 2 -17.01 -48.18 46.26
CA GLY A 2 -17.76 -47.15 45.49
C GLY A 2 -17.35 -45.67 45.64
N ASN A 3 -16.59 -45.29 46.67
CA ASN A 3 -16.29 -43.88 46.95
C ASN A 3 -15.16 -43.27 46.10
N PHE A 4 -14.19 -44.09 45.66
CA PHE A 4 -13.03 -43.59 44.91
C PHE A 4 -13.39 -43.20 43.47
N HIS A 5 -14.24 -43.99 42.81
CA HIS A 5 -14.68 -43.73 41.45
C HIS A 5 -15.55 -42.45 41.32
N SER A 6 -16.41 -42.19 42.32
CA SER A 6 -17.22 -40.96 42.40
C SER A 6 -16.36 -39.70 42.60
N PHE A 7 -15.27 -39.82 43.37
CA PHE A 7 -14.33 -38.73 43.60
C PHE A 7 -13.53 -38.37 42.34
N LEU A 8 -12.99 -39.37 41.64
CA LEU A 8 -12.24 -39.16 40.39
C LEU A 8 -13.10 -38.48 39.31
N LYS A 9 -14.35 -38.93 39.15
CA LYS A 9 -15.27 -38.33 38.17
C LYS A 9 -15.63 -36.87 38.49
N LYS A 10 -15.76 -36.53 39.78
CA LYS A 10 -15.98 -35.13 40.21
C LYS A 10 -14.73 -34.27 39.98
N LEU A 11 -13.54 -34.84 40.14
CA LEU A 11 -12.28 -34.17 39.88
C LEU A 11 -12.16 -33.80 38.40
N ASP A 12 -12.37 -34.75 37.48
CA ASP A 12 -12.31 -34.53 36.03
C ASP A 12 -13.32 -33.48 35.55
N ILE A 13 -14.56 -33.54 36.03
CA ILE A 13 -15.60 -32.57 35.65
C ILE A 13 -15.23 -31.16 36.12
N LYS A 14 -14.57 -31.02 37.28
CA LYS A 14 -14.13 -29.71 37.79
C LYS A 14 -12.97 -29.16 36.95
N THR A 15 -12.02 -30.00 36.56
CA THR A 15 -10.90 -29.63 35.68
C THR A 15 -11.39 -29.17 34.32
N LEU A 16 -12.27 -29.96 33.67
CA LEU A 16 -12.86 -29.65 32.37
C LEU A 16 -13.69 -28.36 32.36
N LYS A 17 -14.40 -28.07 33.45
CA LYS A 17 -15.14 -26.80 33.61
C LYS A 17 -14.20 -25.62 33.73
N ASN A 18 -13.06 -25.80 34.40
CA ASN A 18 -12.08 -24.74 34.58
C ASN A 18 -11.36 -24.41 33.26
N GLU A 19 -10.97 -25.43 32.49
CA GLU A 19 -10.40 -25.28 31.15
C GLU A 19 -11.36 -24.56 30.19
N ASN A 20 -12.65 -24.92 30.21
CA ASN A 20 -13.66 -24.22 29.42
C ASN A 20 -13.79 -22.73 29.80
N HIS A 21 -13.63 -22.40 31.09
CA HIS A 21 -13.71 -21.02 31.54
C HIS A 21 -12.48 -20.21 31.09
N ILE A 22 -11.29 -20.83 31.11
CA ILE A 22 -10.04 -20.23 30.62
C ILE A 22 -10.13 -19.99 29.11
N LEU A 23 -10.57 -21.00 28.34
CA LEU A 23 -10.75 -20.89 26.88
C LEU A 23 -11.75 -19.79 26.50
N LYS A 24 -12.83 -19.62 27.26
CA LYS A 24 -13.78 -18.52 27.03
C LYS A 24 -13.16 -17.14 27.29
N ALA A 25 -12.33 -17.02 28.32
CA ALA A 25 -11.63 -15.77 28.61
C ALA A 25 -10.59 -15.43 27.53
N GLU A 26 -9.86 -16.43 27.05
CA GLU A 26 -8.86 -16.29 25.98
C GLU A 26 -9.52 -15.89 24.65
N ASN A 27 -10.64 -16.52 24.30
CA ASN A 27 -11.42 -16.15 23.12
C ASN A 27 -11.98 -14.71 23.21
N ALA A 28 -12.42 -14.27 24.39
CA ALA A 28 -12.87 -12.89 24.59
C ALA A 28 -11.73 -11.88 24.41
N LEU A 29 -10.53 -12.20 24.89
CA LEU A 29 -9.35 -11.37 24.73
C LEU A 29 -8.91 -11.29 23.25
N PHE A 30 -8.97 -12.42 22.54
CA PHE A 30 -8.67 -12.48 21.11
C PHE A 30 -9.64 -11.62 20.29
N LEU A 31 -10.94 -11.71 20.56
CA LEU A 31 -11.96 -10.88 19.90
C LEU A 31 -11.75 -9.38 20.16
N LYS A 32 -11.36 -9.00 21.39
CA LYS A 32 -11.01 -7.62 21.72
C LYS A 32 -9.82 -7.12 20.91
N THR A 33 -8.82 -7.98 20.71
CA THR A 33 -7.62 -7.68 19.92
C THR A 33 -7.95 -7.51 18.44
N ILE A 34 -8.76 -8.42 17.88
CA ILE A 34 -9.25 -8.31 16.49
C ILE A 34 -10.01 -6.99 16.28
N ASN A 35 -10.91 -6.64 17.20
CA ASN A 35 -11.70 -5.41 17.06
C ASN A 35 -10.81 -4.16 17.13
N LYS A 36 -9.83 -4.13 18.03
CA LYS A 36 -8.87 -3.03 18.11
C LYS A 36 -8.07 -2.88 16.81
N LEU A 37 -7.55 -4.00 16.27
CA LEU A 37 -6.83 -4.00 15.00
C LEU A 37 -7.71 -3.55 13.84
N LYS A 38 -8.98 -3.94 13.82
CA LYS A 38 -9.93 -3.52 12.78
C LYS A 38 -10.18 -2.01 12.81
N GLU A 39 -10.26 -1.42 13.99
CA GLU A 39 -10.39 0.03 14.13
C GLU A 39 -9.09 0.76 13.73
N GLU A 40 -7.92 0.25 14.11
CA GLU A 40 -6.63 0.78 13.66
C GLU A 40 -6.49 0.72 12.12
N LEU A 41 -6.94 -0.37 11.50
CA LEU A 41 -6.96 -0.52 10.03
C LEU A 41 -7.91 0.48 9.36
N ARG A 42 -9.10 0.73 9.93
CA ARG A 42 -10.04 1.75 9.43
C ARG A 42 -9.43 3.15 9.47
N LEU A 43 -8.74 3.48 10.55
CA LEU A 43 -8.06 4.77 10.70
C LEU A 43 -6.94 4.94 9.68
N ILE A 44 -6.18 3.89 9.39
CA ILE A 44 -5.14 3.90 8.35
C ILE A 44 -5.75 4.08 6.96
N GLN A 45 -6.81 3.33 6.62
CA GLN A 45 -7.49 3.45 5.33
C GLN A 45 -8.00 4.87 5.06
N ASN A 46 -8.61 5.50 6.06
CA ASN A 46 -9.14 6.86 5.94
C ASN A 46 -8.05 7.93 5.77
N ASN A 47 -6.83 7.69 6.24
CA ASN A 47 -5.70 8.62 6.08
C ASN A 47 -4.89 8.38 4.78
N SER A 48 -5.11 7.26 4.10
CA SER A 48 -4.40 6.88 2.87
C SER A 48 -5.15 7.16 1.58
N SER A 49 -6.43 7.52 1.62
CA SER A 49 -7.18 7.88 0.43
C SER A 49 -6.82 9.31 0.00
N LEU A 50 -5.80 9.45 -0.86
CA LEU A 50 -5.76 10.58 -1.79
C LEU A 50 -7.12 10.60 -2.49
N SER A 51 -7.87 11.70 -2.36
CA SER A 51 -9.19 11.81 -2.99
C SER A 51 -9.04 11.55 -4.50
N ASP A 52 -10.04 10.92 -5.13
CA ASP A 52 -10.03 10.66 -6.58
C ASP A 52 -9.77 11.96 -7.39
N GLU A 53 -10.15 13.09 -6.84
CA GLU A 53 -9.86 14.44 -7.35
C GLU A 53 -8.38 14.80 -7.31
N SER A 54 -7.65 14.42 -6.25
CA SER A 54 -6.20 14.62 -6.13
C SER A 54 -5.44 13.73 -7.11
N ILE A 55 -5.91 12.49 -7.33
CA ILE A 55 -5.32 11.56 -8.31
C ILE A 55 -5.49 12.13 -9.72
N LYS A 56 -6.70 12.58 -10.09
CA LYS A 56 -6.95 13.22 -11.39
C LYS A 56 -6.13 14.48 -11.58
N ALA A 57 -5.98 15.31 -10.54
CA ALA A 57 -5.14 16.51 -10.60
C ALA A 57 -3.66 16.15 -10.83
N LEU A 58 -3.16 15.09 -10.20
CA LEU A 58 -1.81 14.56 -10.39
C LEU A 58 -1.62 13.99 -11.80
N GLU A 59 -2.59 13.22 -12.31
CA GLU A 59 -2.57 12.69 -13.68
C GLU A 59 -2.51 13.82 -14.72
N ASN A 60 -3.33 14.85 -14.54
CA ASN A 60 -3.31 16.03 -15.42
C ASN A 60 -1.98 16.78 -15.36
N LYS A 61 -1.41 16.95 -14.16
CA LYS A 61 -0.10 17.60 -13.99
C LYS A 61 1.02 16.78 -14.62
N LEU A 62 0.95 15.46 -14.51
CA LEU A 62 1.90 14.54 -15.14
C LEU A 62 1.83 14.66 -16.67
N HIS A 63 0.61 14.66 -17.22
CA HIS A 63 0.40 14.80 -18.66
C HIS A 63 1.00 16.10 -19.21
N ILE A 64 0.72 17.23 -18.57
CA ILE A 64 1.29 18.54 -18.93
C ILE A 64 2.83 18.52 -18.84
N SER A 65 3.38 17.84 -17.83
CA SER A 65 4.84 17.74 -17.65
C SER A 65 5.50 16.94 -18.76
N VAL A 66 4.88 15.85 -19.21
CA VAL A 66 5.37 15.06 -20.34
C VAL A 66 5.30 15.88 -21.63
N GLU A 67 4.21 16.61 -21.88
CA GLU A 67 4.09 17.47 -23.06
C GLU A 67 5.16 18.57 -23.10
N ASN A 68 5.40 19.22 -21.96
CA ASN A 68 6.45 20.23 -21.84
C ASN A 68 7.84 19.64 -22.08
N LEU A 69 8.09 18.43 -21.56
CA LEU A 69 9.36 17.74 -21.77
C LEU A 69 9.55 17.35 -23.25
N VAL A 70 8.49 16.89 -23.91
CA VAL A 70 8.51 16.60 -25.35
C VAL A 70 8.75 17.86 -26.18
N ASN A 71 8.11 18.99 -25.84
CA ASN A 71 8.37 20.27 -26.51
C ASN A 71 9.83 20.69 -26.40
N ASN A 72 10.41 20.61 -25.19
CA ASN A 72 11.81 20.95 -24.97
C ASN A 72 12.79 20.05 -25.75
N ILE A 73 12.41 18.79 -26.01
CA ILE A 73 13.21 17.85 -26.80
C ILE A 73 13.09 18.16 -28.30
N LEU A 74 11.88 18.49 -28.77
CA LEU A 74 11.64 18.86 -30.18
C LEU A 74 12.34 20.17 -30.55
N ASP A 75 12.46 21.11 -29.60
CA ASP A 75 13.19 22.38 -29.76
C ASP A 75 14.73 22.19 -29.78
N ASN A 76 15.22 20.99 -29.44
CA ASN A 76 16.65 20.68 -29.42
C ASN A 76 17.10 20.06 -30.76
N GLU A 77 17.75 20.87 -31.60
CA GLU A 77 18.29 20.49 -32.90
C GLU A 77 19.31 19.33 -32.87
N SER A 78 19.91 19.03 -31.71
CA SER A 78 20.84 17.89 -31.56
C SER A 78 20.16 16.53 -31.44
N ILE A 79 18.87 16.52 -31.09
CA ILE A 79 18.05 15.32 -30.92
C ILE A 79 17.03 15.22 -32.06
N ASN A 80 16.50 16.36 -32.51
CA ASN A 80 15.56 16.45 -33.61
C ASN A 80 16.18 15.90 -34.90
N SER A 81 15.55 14.87 -35.45
CA SER A 81 15.97 14.29 -36.73
C SER A 81 15.10 14.87 -37.85
N SER A 82 15.70 15.66 -38.74
CA SER A 82 15.05 16.20 -39.95
C SER A 82 14.43 15.15 -40.88
N LEU A 83 14.61 13.85 -40.61
CA LEU A 83 14.07 12.76 -41.40
C LEU A 83 12.57 12.49 -41.09
N ILE A 84 12.08 12.87 -39.91
CA ILE A 84 10.73 12.54 -39.45
C ILE A 84 9.94 13.83 -39.22
N PRO A 85 8.68 13.94 -39.69
CA PRO A 85 7.83 15.10 -39.39
C PRO A 85 7.55 15.23 -37.88
N ASP A 86 7.58 16.46 -37.36
CA ASP A 86 7.38 16.80 -35.93
C ASP A 86 6.17 16.14 -35.27
N PHE A 87 5.05 15.97 -36.00
CA PHE A 87 3.85 15.35 -35.43
C PHE A 87 4.08 13.88 -35.08
N ILE A 88 4.89 13.17 -35.86
CA ILE A 88 5.25 11.77 -35.63
C ILE A 88 6.25 11.70 -34.49
N GLU A 89 7.26 12.57 -34.52
CA GLU A 89 8.30 12.63 -33.50
C GLU A 89 7.71 12.92 -32.11
N ARG A 90 6.82 13.91 -32.01
CA ARG A 90 6.03 14.21 -30.81
C ARG A 90 5.31 12.97 -30.28
N LYS A 91 4.65 12.22 -31.16
CA LYS A 91 3.89 11.03 -30.77
C LYS A 91 4.81 9.91 -30.28
N ILE A 92 5.97 9.74 -30.91
CA ILE A 92 6.99 8.78 -30.48
C ILE A 92 7.51 9.15 -29.09
N TYR A 93 7.93 10.40 -28.89
CA TYR A 93 8.46 10.82 -27.59
C TYR A 93 7.42 10.72 -26.49
N THR A 94 6.19 11.21 -26.70
CA THR A 94 5.12 11.06 -25.70
C THR A 94 4.90 9.60 -25.31
N ASN A 95 4.88 8.69 -26.28
CA ASN A 95 4.68 7.26 -26.01
C ASN A 95 5.86 6.66 -25.24
N VAL A 96 7.09 6.97 -25.64
CA VAL A 96 8.31 6.46 -24.99
C VAL A 96 8.38 6.94 -23.54
N PHE A 97 8.14 8.23 -23.29
CA PHE A 97 8.14 8.76 -21.92
C PHE A 97 6.99 8.20 -21.08
N THR A 98 5.81 7.99 -21.67
CA THR A 98 4.69 7.35 -20.96
C THR A 98 5.06 5.94 -20.52
N ILE A 99 5.64 5.13 -21.41
CA ILE A 99 6.10 3.77 -21.09
C ILE A 99 7.19 3.80 -20.01
N LEU A 100 8.17 4.69 -20.15
CA LEU A 100 9.25 4.85 -19.17
C LEU A 100 8.70 5.16 -17.77
N ILE A 101 7.76 6.11 -17.67
CA ILE A 101 7.13 6.49 -16.41
C ILE A 101 6.30 5.32 -15.84
N SER A 102 5.59 4.56 -16.69
CA SER A 102 4.87 3.36 -16.25
C SER A 102 5.80 2.30 -15.66
N ILE A 103 6.94 2.04 -16.29
CA ILE A 103 7.94 1.10 -15.78
C ILE A 103 8.54 1.60 -14.46
N MET A 104 8.87 2.90 -14.36
CA MET A 104 9.36 3.49 -13.11
C MET A 104 8.33 3.37 -11.99
N LYS A 105 7.04 3.57 -12.29
CA LYS A 105 5.95 3.39 -11.33
C LYS A 105 5.90 1.95 -10.82
N GLU A 106 5.92 0.97 -11.72
CA GLU A 106 5.91 -0.46 -11.37
C GLU A 106 7.10 -0.82 -10.47
N ILE A 107 8.32 -0.39 -10.85
CA ILE A 107 9.52 -0.62 -10.03
C ILE A 107 9.40 0.00 -8.64
N ILE A 108 8.88 1.24 -8.53
CA ILE A 108 8.69 1.91 -7.24
C ILE A 108 7.64 1.20 -6.38
N GLU A 109 6.54 0.74 -6.98
CA GLU A 109 5.47 -0.01 -6.30
C GLU A 109 5.97 -1.38 -5.81
N ASP A 110 6.80 -2.07 -6.59
CA ASP A 110 7.43 -3.33 -6.22
C ASP A 110 8.54 -3.14 -5.17
N THR A 111 9.11 -1.94 -5.08
CA THR A 111 10.14 -1.56 -4.10
C THR A 111 9.49 -1.24 -2.74
N ASN A 112 8.77 -2.21 -2.17
CA ASN A 112 8.47 -2.23 -0.73
C ASN A 112 9.79 -2.53 0.01
N ILE A 113 10.53 -1.48 0.34
CA ILE A 113 11.80 -1.59 1.06
C ILE A 113 11.52 -2.06 2.49
N ASN A 114 11.63 -3.37 2.71
CA ASN A 114 11.54 -3.98 4.03
C ASN A 114 12.92 -3.93 4.71
N ILE A 115 13.35 -2.74 5.14
CA ILE A 115 14.55 -2.61 5.99
C ILE A 115 14.13 -2.91 7.44
N LEU A 116 14.61 -4.04 7.96
CA LEU A 116 14.55 -4.39 9.39
C LEU A 116 13.13 -4.41 10.01
N ASN A 117 12.11 -4.83 9.26
CA ASN A 117 10.72 -4.94 9.74
C ASN A 117 10.13 -3.60 10.25
N GLN A 118 10.71 -2.46 9.83
CA GLN A 118 10.20 -1.13 10.12
C GLN A 118 9.70 -0.48 8.84
N LYS A 119 8.46 0.02 8.88
CA LYS A 119 7.84 0.74 7.78
C LYS A 119 8.43 2.15 7.73
N ILE A 120 9.32 2.41 6.78
CA ILE A 120 9.84 3.76 6.53
C ILE A 120 8.94 4.47 5.53
N THR A 121 8.24 5.50 5.97
CA THR A 121 7.45 6.39 5.10
C THR A 121 8.31 7.58 4.70
N LEU A 122 8.74 7.62 3.43
CA LEU A 122 9.44 8.79 2.88
C LEU A 122 8.41 9.83 2.44
N ASN A 123 8.31 10.93 3.18
CA ASN A 123 7.46 12.06 2.84
C ASN A 123 8.36 13.16 2.26
N MET A 124 8.35 13.31 0.93
CA MET A 124 9.12 14.35 0.26
C MET A 124 8.21 15.54 -0.04
N SER A 125 8.41 16.63 0.69
CA SER A 125 7.84 17.94 0.38
C SER A 125 8.78 18.70 -0.56
N ALA A 126 8.23 19.24 -1.65
CA ALA A 126 8.97 20.12 -2.55
C ALA A 126 9.25 21.44 -1.83
N ASN A 127 10.51 21.69 -1.48
CA ASN A 127 10.95 22.97 -0.96
C ASN A 127 11.15 23.90 -2.15
N ASN A 128 10.19 24.79 -2.39
CA ASN A 128 10.30 25.82 -3.43
C ASN A 128 11.43 26.77 -3.05
N LEU A 129 12.54 26.72 -3.79
CA LEU A 129 13.61 27.72 -3.82
C LEU A 129 13.40 28.65 -5.01
#